data_AF-A0A7S2MED6-F1
#
_entry.id   AF-A0A7S2MED6-F1
#
_cell.length_a   1.000
_cell.length_b   1.000
_cell.length_c   1.000
_cell.angle_alpha   90.00
_cell.angle_beta   90.00
_cell.angle_gamma   90.00
#
_symmetry.space_group_name_H-M   'P 1'
#
loop_
_entity.id
_entity.type
_entity.pdbx_description
1 polymer ?
#
loop_
_entity_poly.entity_id
_entity_poly.type
_entity_poly.pdbx_seq_one_letter_code
_entity_poly.pdbx_strand_id
1 'polypeptide(L)'
;NIPEMKAFTKQMVEVVFLPKAMARQLALAIALETGMMTITQLLRILRHILSNFSTHSRLIRQKLLEQSQANTQDEWMDIAEQIDSIQGNDAWRSEPTCALYESDRIHARIDEFVHLMRRRDIFDLMFTLRGGIARNKFGLLHEGLFSKAVAGSKVLVETYHSVVCSALDFVCDAPILPGDDPIPTEARLAFFNETRHSYGRTALLLSGGAALGFYHVGVVKALLENGLLPRVLGGSSAGSIVCAMVATRTDEECARDLFHVQGTVAHGHYGSLTFDFFRPVGYAAASSDLPDSQQHSKRENPLVEVMTNTAGAFHDAKKTFQLLNPIGIRWFTSFVFDVFSGHKRAKDLLKNDTEHLAKCIRNNVG
;
A
#
# COMPACT_ATOMS: atom_id res chain seq x y z
N ASN A 1 -1.66 -56.79 54.10
CA ASN A 1 -1.91 -55.64 53.21
C ASN A 1 -2.13 -54.32 53.96
N ILE A 2 -1.29 -54.01 54.95
CA ILE A 2 -1.32 -52.72 55.69
C ILE A 2 -0.37 -51.67 55.06
N PRO A 3 0.79 -52.03 54.45
CA PRO A 3 1.67 -51.06 53.79
C PRO A 3 1.06 -50.43 52.53
N GLU A 4 0.39 -51.23 51.70
CA GLU A 4 -0.22 -50.77 50.44
C GLU A 4 -1.39 -49.81 50.69
N MET A 5 -2.20 -50.06 51.72
CA MET A 5 -3.29 -49.17 52.14
C MET A 5 -2.79 -47.80 52.62
N LYS A 6 -1.64 -47.75 53.30
CA LYS A 6 -1.00 -46.47 53.72
C LYS A 6 -0.39 -45.71 52.53
N ALA A 7 0.19 -46.41 51.57
CA ALA A 7 0.71 -45.79 50.35
C ALA A 7 -0.42 -45.22 49.49
N PHE A 8 -1.51 -45.99 49.31
CA PHE A 8 -2.68 -45.58 48.53
C PHE A 8 -3.43 -44.40 49.15
N THR A 9 -3.59 -44.38 50.48
CA THR A 9 -4.20 -43.23 51.19
C THR A 9 -3.32 -41.98 51.13
N LYS A 10 -1.99 -42.12 51.20
CA LYS A 10 -1.07 -40.99 51.02
C LYS A 10 -1.12 -40.43 49.59
N GLN A 11 -1.18 -41.29 48.58
CA GLN A 11 -1.33 -40.90 47.17
C GLN A 11 -2.68 -40.25 46.89
N MET A 12 -3.77 -40.77 47.46
CA MET A 12 -5.10 -40.17 47.36
C MET A 12 -5.17 -38.80 48.04
N VAL A 13 -4.54 -38.64 49.21
CA VAL A 13 -4.46 -37.34 49.89
C VAL A 13 -3.60 -36.35 49.08
N GLU A 14 -2.49 -36.78 48.49
CA GLU A 14 -1.70 -35.93 47.59
C GLU A 14 -2.50 -35.52 46.34
N VAL A 15 -3.19 -36.43 45.66
CA VAL A 15 -3.99 -36.14 44.45
C VAL A 15 -5.23 -35.30 44.74
N VAL A 16 -5.85 -35.39 45.92
CA VAL A 16 -7.05 -34.63 46.29
C VAL A 16 -6.71 -33.25 46.87
N PHE A 17 -5.55 -33.08 47.52
CA PHE A 17 -5.14 -31.81 48.15
C PHE A 17 -4.14 -30.96 47.33
N LEU A 18 -3.34 -31.54 46.41
CA LEU A 18 -2.53 -30.77 45.44
C LEU A 18 -3.34 -29.84 44.51
N PRO A 19 -4.54 -30.23 44.00
CA PRO A 19 -5.30 -29.41 43.06
C PRO A 19 -5.69 -28.07 43.66
N LYS A 20 -5.96 -28.00 44.97
CA LYS A 20 -6.38 -26.76 45.62
C LYS A 20 -5.23 -25.76 45.76
N ALA A 21 -4.02 -26.23 46.05
CA ALA A 21 -2.83 -25.36 46.15
C ALA A 21 -2.40 -24.87 44.75
N MET A 22 -2.35 -25.77 43.77
CA MET A 22 -2.00 -25.42 42.40
C MET A 22 -3.08 -24.55 41.74
N ALA A 23 -4.37 -24.83 41.95
CA ALA A 23 -5.45 -23.99 41.44
C ALA A 23 -5.44 -22.60 42.06
N ARG A 24 -5.10 -22.46 43.34
CA ARG A 24 -4.92 -21.15 43.99
C ARG A 24 -3.75 -20.38 43.38
N GLN A 25 -2.61 -21.03 43.14
CA GLN A 25 -1.46 -20.39 42.51
C GLN A 25 -1.74 -19.99 41.05
N LEU A 26 -2.42 -20.85 40.28
CA LEU A 26 -2.82 -20.57 38.90
C LEU A 26 -3.86 -19.43 38.83
N ALA A 27 -4.87 -19.45 39.71
CA ALA A 27 -5.86 -18.38 39.79
C ALA A 27 -5.21 -17.03 40.16
N LEU A 28 -4.21 -17.05 41.04
CA LEU A 28 -3.47 -15.85 41.44
C LEU A 28 -2.59 -15.32 40.30
N ALA A 29 -1.95 -16.20 39.52
CA ALA A 29 -1.21 -15.83 38.32
C ALA A 29 -2.12 -15.22 37.23
N ILE A 30 -3.26 -15.85 36.96
CA ILE A 30 -4.25 -15.34 36.00
C ILE A 30 -4.81 -13.99 36.48
N ALA A 31 -5.11 -13.84 37.77
CA ALA A 31 -5.60 -12.59 38.35
C ALA A 31 -4.54 -11.47 38.26
N LEU A 32 -3.27 -11.80 38.44
CA LEU A 32 -2.17 -10.85 38.30
C LEU A 32 -2.00 -10.42 36.83
N GLU A 33 -2.01 -11.37 35.89
CA GLU A 33 -1.83 -11.10 34.46
C GLU A 33 -2.99 -10.27 33.90
N THR A 34 -4.23 -10.66 34.22
CA THR A 34 -5.45 -9.90 33.87
C THR A 34 -5.49 -8.54 34.56
N GLY A 35 -5.02 -8.44 35.81
CA GLY A 35 -4.83 -7.18 36.54
C GLY A 35 -3.82 -6.25 35.85
N MET A 36 -2.66 -6.76 35.43
CA MET A 36 -1.67 -5.97 34.69
C MET A 36 -2.21 -5.55 33.31
N MET A 37 -2.91 -6.44 32.60
CA MET A 37 -3.52 -6.11 31.31
C MET A 37 -4.60 -5.04 31.45
N THR A 38 -5.47 -5.12 32.46
CA THR A 38 -6.50 -4.11 32.71
C THR A 38 -5.89 -2.78 33.11
N ILE A 39 -4.89 -2.76 34.00
CA ILE A 39 -4.19 -1.53 34.40
C ILE A 39 -3.48 -0.89 33.18
N THR A 40 -2.80 -1.67 32.36
CA THR A 40 -2.13 -1.14 31.15
C THR A 40 -3.13 -0.61 30.12
N GLN A 41 -4.28 -1.26 29.95
CA GLN A 41 -5.37 -0.73 29.12
C GLN A 41 -5.95 0.56 29.69
N LEU A 42 -6.20 0.63 31.00
CA LEU A 42 -6.72 1.82 31.66
C LEU A 42 -5.75 2.99 31.55
N LEU A 43 -4.45 2.74 31.76
CA LEU A 43 -3.40 3.74 31.60
C LEU A 43 -3.28 4.21 30.15
N ARG A 44 -3.48 3.34 29.15
CA ARG A 44 -3.54 3.73 27.73
C ARG A 44 -4.74 4.61 27.43
N ILE A 45 -5.92 4.25 27.93
CA ILE A 45 -7.15 5.04 27.77
C ILE A 45 -7.00 6.41 28.43
N LEU A 46 -6.48 6.44 29.67
CA LEU A 46 -6.23 7.68 30.40
C LEU A 46 -5.20 8.57 29.69
N ARG A 47 -4.09 7.99 29.20
CA ARG A 47 -3.11 8.72 28.38
C ARG A 47 -3.74 9.27 27.11
N HIS A 48 -4.62 8.50 26.46
CA HIS A 48 -5.32 8.91 25.25
C HIS A 48 -6.31 10.06 25.52
N ILE A 49 -7.04 10.00 26.64
CA ILE A 49 -7.95 11.08 27.06
C ILE A 49 -7.14 12.34 27.42
N LEU A 50 -6.09 12.20 28.24
CA LEU A 50 -5.23 13.32 28.62
C LEU A 50 -4.49 13.91 27.43
N SER A 51 -4.04 13.08 26.46
CA SER A 51 -3.46 13.58 25.23
C SER A 51 -4.51 14.36 24.43
N ASN A 52 -5.76 13.89 24.34
CA ASN A 52 -6.83 14.59 23.62
C ASN A 52 -7.15 16.00 24.17
N PHE A 53 -6.78 16.30 25.41
CA PHE A 53 -6.93 17.64 26.00
C PHE A 53 -5.69 18.53 25.86
N SER A 54 -4.57 18.03 25.32
CA SER A 54 -3.39 18.86 25.09
C SER A 54 -3.55 19.73 23.84
N THR A 55 -3.01 20.95 23.88
CA THR A 55 -2.90 21.85 22.72
C THR A 55 -2.22 21.17 21.53
N HIS A 56 -1.22 20.31 21.81
CA HIS A 56 -0.52 19.50 20.80
C HIS A 56 -1.46 18.56 20.03
N SER A 57 -2.35 17.83 20.70
CA SER A 57 -3.25 16.90 19.99
C SER A 57 -4.29 17.62 19.12
N ARG A 58 -4.70 18.83 19.52
CA ARG A 58 -5.56 19.67 18.68
C ARG A 58 -4.84 20.11 17.42
N LEU A 59 -3.58 20.56 17.56
CA LEU A 59 -2.75 20.97 16.44
C LEU A 59 -2.48 19.80 15.48
N ILE A 60 -2.15 18.61 16.01
CA ILE A 60 -1.96 17.40 15.19
C ILE A 60 -3.25 17.05 14.46
N ARG A 61 -4.42 17.10 15.12
CA ARG A 61 -5.70 16.83 14.47
C ARG A 61 -6.01 17.83 13.36
N GLN A 62 -5.70 19.11 13.59
CA GLN A 62 -5.84 20.14 12.56
C GLN A 62 -4.92 19.82 11.36
N LYS A 63 -3.66 19.47 11.60
CA LYS A 63 -2.71 19.11 10.54
C LYS A 63 -3.10 17.85 9.79
N LEU A 64 -3.63 16.84 10.45
CA LEU A 64 -4.18 15.64 9.79
C LEU A 64 -5.39 15.95 8.92
N LEU A 65 -6.24 16.91 9.34
CA LEU A 65 -7.33 17.40 8.50
C LEU A 65 -6.76 18.13 7.27
N GLU A 66 -5.81 19.06 7.45
CA GLU A 66 -5.12 19.73 6.33
C GLU A 66 -4.47 18.70 5.38
N GLN A 67 -3.81 17.68 5.91
CA GLN A 67 -3.18 16.62 5.12
C GLN A 67 -4.19 15.81 4.29
N SER A 68 -5.39 15.55 4.84
CA SER A 68 -6.46 14.84 4.10
C SER A 68 -7.05 15.67 2.94
N GLN A 69 -6.75 16.97 2.92
CA GLN A 69 -7.21 17.94 1.93
C GLN A 69 -6.15 18.28 0.88
N ALA A 70 -4.93 17.76 1.06
CA ALA A 70 -3.82 18.01 0.16
C ALA A 70 -4.13 17.45 -1.24
N ASN A 71 -3.86 18.26 -2.25
CA ASN A 71 -4.12 17.89 -3.65
C ASN A 71 -2.88 17.34 -4.35
N THR A 72 -1.69 17.61 -3.82
CA THR A 72 -0.41 17.14 -4.35
C THR A 72 0.35 16.34 -3.30
N GLN A 73 1.23 15.45 -3.76
CA GLN A 73 2.10 14.69 -2.88
C GLN A 73 3.09 15.59 -2.14
N ASP A 74 3.59 16.65 -2.79
CA ASP A 74 4.48 17.65 -2.15
C ASP A 74 3.79 18.35 -0.97
N GLU A 75 2.56 18.83 -1.16
CA GLU A 75 1.78 19.46 -0.08
C GLU A 75 1.50 18.46 1.06
N TRP A 76 1.16 17.22 0.70
CA TRP A 76 0.96 16.14 1.68
C TRP A 76 2.22 15.88 2.51
N MET A 77 3.39 15.91 1.86
CA MET A 77 4.69 15.67 2.48
C MET A 77 5.10 16.83 3.41
N ASP A 78 4.93 18.08 2.97
CA ASP A 78 5.19 19.27 3.80
C ASP A 78 4.38 19.24 5.10
N ILE A 79 3.12 18.80 5.03
CA ILE A 79 2.28 18.65 6.21
C ILE A 79 2.70 17.44 7.06
N ALA A 80 3.13 16.34 6.44
CA ALA A 80 3.67 15.17 7.14
C ALA A 80 4.90 15.54 7.98
N GLU A 81 5.81 16.34 7.43
CA GLU A 81 7.01 16.82 8.13
C GLU A 81 6.64 17.73 9.31
N GLN A 82 5.64 18.60 9.15
CA GLN A 82 5.12 19.41 10.25
C GLN A 82 4.52 18.54 11.37
N ILE A 83 3.76 17.49 11.02
CA ILE A 83 3.20 16.54 11.99
C ILE A 83 4.33 15.86 12.76
N ASP A 84 5.37 15.39 12.06
CA ASP A 84 6.52 14.73 12.67
C ASP A 84 7.30 15.68 13.59
N SER A 85 7.48 16.93 13.21
CA SER A 85 8.12 17.95 14.05
C SER A 85 7.31 18.24 15.32
N ILE A 86 5.97 18.34 15.21
CA ILE A 86 5.10 18.53 16.38
C ILE A 86 5.15 17.32 17.33
N GLN A 87 5.31 16.11 16.79
CA GLN A 87 5.41 14.87 17.56
C GLN A 87 6.83 14.58 18.10
N GLY A 88 7.85 15.29 17.61
CA GLY A 88 9.26 15.02 17.90
C GLY A 88 9.82 13.80 17.17
N ASN A 89 9.16 13.32 16.12
CA ASN A 89 9.60 12.20 15.31
C ASN A 89 10.77 12.57 14.39
N ASP A 90 10.94 13.86 14.09
CA ASP A 90 12.10 14.43 13.38
C ASP A 90 13.42 14.13 14.09
N ALA A 91 13.46 14.25 15.42
CA ALA A 91 14.60 13.87 16.24
C ALA A 91 14.88 12.37 16.14
N TRP A 92 13.82 11.53 16.14
CA TRP A 92 13.98 10.10 15.91
C TRP A 92 14.51 9.81 14.50
N ARG A 93 14.03 10.48 13.45
CA ARG A 93 14.51 10.30 12.07
C ARG A 93 15.99 10.67 11.94
N SER A 94 16.40 11.76 12.60
CA SER A 94 17.75 12.32 12.56
C SER A 94 18.77 11.50 13.36
N GLU A 95 18.34 10.82 14.42
CA GLU A 95 19.21 9.97 15.23
C GLU A 95 19.71 8.76 14.38
N PRO A 96 21.02 8.64 14.08
CA PRO A 96 21.54 7.57 13.26
C PRO A 96 21.62 6.23 14.00
N THR A 97 21.58 6.22 15.33
CA THR A 97 21.59 4.96 16.07
C THR A 97 20.18 4.38 16.20
N CYS A 98 20.05 3.09 15.91
CA CYS A 98 18.78 2.39 16.02
C CYS A 98 18.99 0.89 16.20
N ALA A 99 18.18 0.23 17.03
CA ALA A 99 18.23 -1.22 17.19
C ALA A 99 17.67 -1.99 15.97
N LEU A 100 17.02 -1.29 15.03
CA LEU A 100 16.34 -1.89 13.88
C LEU A 100 17.26 -2.10 12.66
N TYR A 101 18.44 -1.49 12.65
CA TYR A 101 19.45 -1.64 11.60
C TYR A 101 20.87 -1.52 12.16
N GLU A 102 21.86 -1.92 11.38
CA GLU A 102 23.28 -1.83 11.77
C GLU A 102 23.90 -0.49 11.31
N SER A 103 23.82 0.55 12.16
CA SER A 103 24.24 1.92 11.83
C SER A 103 25.68 2.00 11.31
N ASP A 104 26.60 1.33 12.00
CA ASP A 104 28.03 1.41 11.71
C ASP A 104 28.37 0.83 10.34
N ARG A 105 27.66 -0.24 9.94
CA ARG A 105 27.84 -0.87 8.62
C ARG A 105 27.28 0.01 7.51
N ILE A 106 26.17 0.69 7.75
CA ILE A 106 25.58 1.62 6.79
C ILE A 106 26.53 2.80 6.57
N HIS A 107 27.06 3.40 7.65
CA HIS A 107 28.05 4.48 7.57
C HIS A 107 29.31 4.03 6.82
N ALA A 108 29.91 2.90 7.20
CA ALA A 108 31.10 2.38 6.52
C ALA A 108 30.86 2.17 5.02
N ARG A 109 29.66 1.73 4.63
CA ARG A 109 29.30 1.53 3.23
C ARG A 109 29.08 2.85 2.48
N ILE A 110 28.47 3.84 3.11
CA ILE A 110 28.37 5.20 2.55
C ILE A 110 29.77 5.76 2.30
N ASP A 111 30.65 5.68 3.30
CA ASP A 111 32.02 6.18 3.21
C ASP A 111 32.82 5.48 2.11
N GLU A 112 32.67 4.16 1.98
CA GLU A 112 33.28 3.37 0.91
C GLU A 112 32.86 3.86 -0.48
N PHE A 113 31.55 4.01 -0.74
CA PHE A 113 31.07 4.51 -2.03
C PHE A 113 31.51 5.94 -2.31
N VAL A 114 31.41 6.83 -1.32
CA VAL A 114 31.85 8.22 -1.44
C VAL A 114 33.35 8.30 -1.72
N HIS A 115 34.16 7.46 -1.07
CA HIS A 115 35.61 7.41 -1.28
C HIS A 115 35.96 6.94 -2.70
N LEU A 116 35.32 5.87 -3.19
CA LEU A 116 35.52 5.34 -4.53
C LEU A 116 35.12 6.37 -5.61
N MET A 117 33.97 7.03 -5.46
CA MET A 117 33.56 8.12 -6.36
C MET A 117 34.54 9.29 -6.36
N ARG A 118 35.02 9.72 -5.17
CA ARG A 118 36.02 10.82 -5.06
C ARG A 118 37.34 10.47 -5.74
N ARG A 119 37.80 9.23 -5.60
CA ARG A 119 39.02 8.73 -6.27
C ARG A 119 38.82 8.41 -7.74
N ARG A 120 37.56 8.44 -8.22
CA ARG A 120 37.17 8.03 -9.57
C ARG A 120 37.57 6.60 -9.90
N ASP A 121 37.58 5.72 -8.91
CA ASP A 121 37.87 4.31 -9.11
C ASP A 121 36.60 3.57 -9.56
N ILE A 122 36.28 3.71 -10.85
CA ILE A 122 35.01 3.24 -11.39
C ILE A 122 34.96 1.70 -11.38
N PHE A 123 36.07 1.01 -11.63
CA PHE A 123 36.09 -0.45 -11.65
C PHE A 123 35.85 -1.04 -10.25
N ASP A 124 36.51 -0.50 -9.21
CA ASP A 124 36.25 -0.93 -7.83
C ASP A 124 34.85 -0.53 -7.37
N LEU A 125 34.34 0.63 -7.81
CA LEU A 125 32.95 1.03 -7.55
C LEU A 125 31.94 0.05 -8.18
N MET A 126 32.14 -0.33 -9.45
CA MET A 126 31.32 -1.32 -10.14
C MET A 126 31.37 -2.67 -9.42
N PHE A 127 32.57 -3.13 -9.03
CA PHE A 127 32.73 -4.37 -8.28
C PHE A 127 31.97 -4.33 -6.94
N THR A 128 32.14 -3.24 -6.19
CA THR A 128 31.52 -3.06 -4.87
C THR A 128 30.01 -2.94 -4.98
N LEU A 129 29.48 -2.23 -5.97
CA LEU A 129 28.03 -2.11 -6.20
C LEU A 129 27.40 -3.44 -6.59
N ARG A 130 28.00 -4.17 -7.54
CA ARG A 130 27.46 -5.42 -8.10
C ARG A 130 27.15 -6.47 -7.03
N GLY A 131 28.04 -6.66 -6.05
CA GLY A 131 27.86 -7.60 -4.94
C GLY A 131 27.42 -6.95 -3.62
N GLY A 132 27.45 -5.63 -3.54
CA GLY A 132 27.34 -4.89 -2.29
C GLY A 132 25.94 -4.39 -1.97
N ILE A 133 25.02 -4.33 -2.93
CA ILE A 133 23.66 -3.85 -2.70
C ILE A 133 22.67 -5.01 -2.58
N ALA A 134 21.81 -4.95 -1.55
CA ALA A 134 20.70 -5.88 -1.37
C ALA A 134 19.55 -5.16 -0.67
N ARG A 135 18.30 -5.59 -0.92
CA ARG A 135 17.08 -4.90 -0.48
C ARG A 135 17.01 -4.68 1.03
N ASN A 136 17.08 -5.76 1.81
CA ASN A 136 17.05 -5.69 3.27
C ASN A 136 18.45 -5.88 3.88
N LYS A 137 19.48 -5.34 3.23
CA LYS A 137 20.84 -5.40 3.81
C LYS A 137 20.85 -4.59 5.10
N PHE A 138 21.56 -5.06 6.13
CA PHE A 138 21.72 -4.33 7.41
C PHE A 138 20.42 -3.94 8.13
N GLY A 139 19.26 -4.52 7.77
CA GLY A 139 17.96 -4.16 8.36
C GLY A 139 17.27 -2.94 7.72
N LEU A 140 17.71 -2.49 6.53
CA LEU A 140 17.16 -1.30 5.85
C LEU A 140 15.64 -1.37 5.57
N LEU A 141 15.06 -2.57 5.51
CA LEU A 141 13.61 -2.77 5.30
C LEU A 141 12.89 -3.29 6.55
N HIS A 142 13.46 -3.09 7.73
CA HIS A 142 12.78 -3.45 8.97
C HIS A 142 11.47 -2.65 9.11
N GLU A 143 10.33 -3.33 9.29
CA GLU A 143 8.99 -2.73 9.30
C GLU A 143 8.82 -1.57 10.29
N GLY A 144 9.42 -1.67 11.48
CA GLY A 144 9.39 -0.62 12.51
C GLY A 144 10.05 0.70 12.11
N LEU A 145 10.80 0.75 11.00
CA LEU A 145 11.35 1.99 10.44
C LEU A 145 10.29 2.83 9.72
N PHE A 146 9.21 2.20 9.24
CA PHE A 146 8.17 2.86 8.43
C PHE A 146 6.88 3.16 9.21
N SER A 147 6.88 2.90 10.53
CA SER A 147 5.70 3.07 11.39
C SER A 147 5.81 4.22 12.39
N LYS A 148 6.97 4.88 12.45
CA LYS A 148 7.32 5.83 13.52
C LYS A 148 7.04 7.28 13.12
N ALA A 149 7.35 7.64 11.88
CA ALA A 149 7.21 8.98 11.34
C ALA A 149 6.33 8.92 10.08
N VAL A 150 5.64 10.02 9.79
CA VAL A 150 4.68 10.11 8.67
C VAL A 150 5.40 10.48 7.37
N ALA A 151 6.35 11.40 7.43
CA ALA A 151 7.05 11.92 6.26
C ALA A 151 8.06 10.93 5.67
N GLY A 152 8.67 10.09 6.50
CA GLY A 152 9.72 9.20 6.02
C GLY A 152 10.31 8.31 7.10
N SER A 153 11.44 7.72 6.75
CA SER A 153 12.18 6.80 7.63
C SER A 153 13.34 7.53 8.29
N LYS A 154 14.30 6.76 8.78
CA LYS A 154 15.56 7.26 9.34
C LYS A 154 16.39 7.93 8.24
N VAL A 155 16.91 9.13 8.52
CA VAL A 155 17.70 9.93 7.57
C VAL A 155 18.93 9.17 7.08
N LEU A 156 19.56 8.36 7.94
CA LEU A 156 20.69 7.51 7.56
C LEU A 156 20.34 6.47 6.47
N VAL A 157 19.13 5.89 6.54
CA VAL A 157 18.63 4.92 5.56
C VAL A 157 18.37 5.62 4.22
N GLU A 158 17.74 6.80 4.26
CA GLU A 158 17.49 7.63 3.08
C GLU A 158 18.81 8.07 2.42
N THR A 159 19.78 8.50 3.23
CA THR A 159 21.12 8.91 2.78
C THR A 159 21.85 7.76 2.11
N TYR A 160 21.80 6.55 2.68
CA TYR A 160 22.39 5.36 2.07
C TYR A 160 21.83 5.09 0.67
N HIS A 161 20.50 5.12 0.52
CA HIS A 161 19.87 4.92 -0.78
C HIS A 161 20.23 6.02 -1.77
N SER A 162 20.27 7.29 -1.34
CA SER A 162 20.71 8.41 -2.16
C SER A 162 22.14 8.22 -2.66
N VAL A 163 23.08 7.83 -1.78
CA VAL A 163 24.48 7.56 -2.16
C VAL A 163 24.59 6.40 -3.14
N VAL A 164 23.79 5.33 -2.97
CA VAL A 164 23.75 4.21 -3.93
C VAL A 164 23.26 4.68 -5.29
N CYS A 165 22.22 5.50 -5.36
CA CYS A 165 21.73 6.08 -6.61
C CYS A 165 22.81 6.94 -7.26
N SER A 166 23.42 7.87 -6.52
CA SER A 166 24.51 8.71 -7.03
C SER A 166 25.71 7.90 -7.51
N ALA A 167 26.04 6.79 -6.85
CA ALA A 167 27.10 5.89 -7.28
C ALA A 167 26.76 5.15 -8.58
N LEU A 168 25.50 4.73 -8.76
CA LEU A 168 25.04 4.15 -10.02
C LEU A 168 25.04 5.18 -11.16
N ASP A 169 24.61 6.41 -10.89
CA ASP A 169 24.64 7.51 -11.86
C ASP A 169 26.08 7.85 -12.24
N PHE A 170 27.00 7.88 -11.27
CA PHE A 170 28.42 8.11 -11.51
C PHE A 170 29.04 7.05 -12.44
N VAL A 171 28.65 5.78 -12.28
CA VAL A 171 29.06 4.68 -13.20
C VAL A 171 28.39 4.83 -14.57
N CYS A 172 27.15 5.31 -14.63
CA CYS A 172 26.43 5.54 -15.88
C CYS A 172 27.14 6.62 -16.72
N ASP A 173 27.38 7.77 -16.10
CA ASP A 173 28.01 8.93 -16.72
C ASP A 173 29.49 8.66 -17.04
N ALA A 174 30.15 7.84 -16.20
CA ALA A 174 31.55 7.40 -16.34
C ALA A 174 32.49 8.54 -16.78
N PRO A 175 32.65 9.60 -15.97
CA PRO A 175 33.32 10.83 -16.39
C PRO A 175 34.79 10.59 -16.76
N ILE A 176 35.12 10.79 -18.04
CA ILE A 176 36.44 10.52 -18.62
C ILE A 176 37.38 11.69 -18.30
N LEU A 177 38.59 11.39 -17.83
CA LEU A 177 39.66 12.38 -17.67
C LEU A 177 40.41 12.59 -19.00
N PRO A 178 41.02 13.78 -19.22
CA PRO A 178 41.86 13.99 -20.40
C PRO A 178 43.02 12.99 -20.44
N GLY A 179 42.99 12.08 -21.42
CA GLY A 179 44.04 11.07 -21.63
C GLY A 179 43.67 9.65 -21.20
N ASP A 180 42.51 9.44 -20.57
CA ASP A 180 42.01 8.10 -20.24
C ASP A 180 41.07 7.56 -21.32
N ASP A 181 41.09 6.24 -21.51
CA ASP A 181 40.14 5.56 -22.39
C ASP A 181 38.75 5.48 -21.74
N PRO A 182 37.66 5.68 -22.51
CA PRO A 182 36.31 5.49 -22.00
C PRO A 182 36.05 4.03 -21.63
N ILE A 183 35.24 3.82 -20.60
CA ILE A 183 34.74 2.47 -20.28
C ILE A 183 33.87 1.99 -21.44
N PRO A 184 34.15 0.79 -22.01
CA PRO A 184 33.32 0.22 -23.07
C PRO A 184 31.85 0.15 -22.66
N THR A 185 30.97 0.53 -23.58
CA THR A 185 29.52 0.53 -23.33
C THR A 185 29.00 -0.87 -22.98
N GLU A 186 29.56 -1.90 -23.60
CA GLU A 186 29.24 -3.31 -23.32
C GLU A 186 29.56 -3.69 -21.88
N ALA A 187 30.69 -3.22 -21.34
CA ALA A 187 31.09 -3.49 -19.96
C ALA A 187 30.15 -2.81 -18.96
N ARG A 188 29.74 -1.57 -19.23
CA ARG A 188 28.76 -0.84 -18.41
C ARG A 188 27.38 -1.53 -18.46
N LEU A 189 26.92 -1.89 -19.65
CA LEU A 189 25.65 -2.60 -19.82
C LEU A 189 25.65 -3.96 -19.11
N ALA A 190 26.76 -4.71 -19.17
CA ALA A 190 26.92 -5.96 -18.44
C ALA A 190 26.80 -5.73 -16.93
N PHE A 191 27.51 -4.74 -16.39
CA PHE A 191 27.42 -4.36 -14.97
C PHE A 191 26.00 -4.03 -14.53
N PHE A 192 25.28 -3.17 -15.26
CA PHE A 192 23.92 -2.79 -14.88
C PHE A 192 22.95 -3.98 -14.97
N ASN A 193 23.11 -4.83 -15.99
CA ASN A 193 22.29 -6.03 -16.10
C ASN A 193 22.53 -6.98 -14.93
N GLU A 194 23.78 -7.31 -14.63
CA GLU A 194 24.16 -8.20 -13.53
C GLU A 194 23.73 -7.63 -12.17
N THR A 195 23.98 -6.35 -11.92
CA THR A 195 23.60 -5.66 -10.68
C THR A 195 22.10 -5.67 -10.49
N ARG A 196 21.33 -5.40 -11.56
CA ARG A 196 19.86 -5.48 -11.55
C ARG A 196 19.35 -6.90 -11.34
N HIS A 197 20.02 -7.91 -11.90
CA HIS A 197 19.68 -9.31 -11.68
C HIS A 197 19.89 -9.70 -10.21
N SER A 198 21.00 -9.27 -9.60
CA SER A 198 21.34 -9.49 -8.18
C SER A 198 20.37 -8.77 -7.23
N TYR A 199 20.09 -7.49 -7.48
CA TYR A 199 19.21 -6.67 -6.64
C TYR A 199 17.72 -7.04 -6.74
N GLY A 200 17.33 -7.61 -7.89
CA GLY A 200 15.97 -8.01 -8.18
C GLY A 200 15.05 -6.83 -8.55
N ARG A 201 13.81 -7.16 -8.95
CA ARG A 201 12.79 -6.18 -9.36
C ARG A 201 11.68 -6.11 -8.32
N THR A 202 11.16 -4.91 -8.11
CA THR A 202 10.00 -4.70 -7.23
C THR A 202 8.74 -5.15 -7.96
N ALA A 203 7.80 -5.73 -7.22
CA ALA A 203 6.50 -6.10 -7.73
C ALA A 203 5.40 -5.50 -6.85
N LEU A 204 4.29 -5.09 -7.47
CA LEU A 204 3.08 -4.64 -6.77
C LEU A 204 2.06 -5.77 -6.80
N LEU A 205 1.62 -6.21 -5.62
CA LEU A 205 0.66 -7.30 -5.45
C LEU A 205 -0.65 -6.78 -4.86
N LEU A 206 -1.72 -6.78 -5.65
CA LEU A 206 -3.04 -6.28 -5.29
C LEU A 206 -3.97 -7.43 -4.88
N SER A 207 -4.31 -7.51 -3.59
CA SER A 207 -5.15 -8.59 -3.06
C SER A 207 -6.62 -8.47 -3.48
N GLY A 208 -7.37 -9.57 -3.35
CA GLY A 208 -8.83 -9.52 -3.43
C GLY A 208 -9.46 -8.84 -2.22
N GLY A 209 -10.63 -8.22 -2.40
CA GLY A 209 -11.33 -7.53 -1.31
C GLY A 209 -12.76 -7.07 -1.63
N ALA A 210 -13.38 -7.61 -2.68
CA ALA A 210 -14.67 -7.16 -3.21
C ALA A 210 -14.70 -5.61 -3.36
N ALA A 211 -15.63 -4.93 -2.70
CA ALA A 211 -15.77 -3.47 -2.75
C ALA A 211 -14.55 -2.71 -2.19
N LEU A 212 -13.74 -3.32 -1.32
CA LEU A 212 -12.49 -2.70 -0.83
C LEU A 212 -11.40 -2.65 -1.91
N GLY A 213 -11.60 -3.31 -3.06
CA GLY A 213 -10.66 -3.25 -4.18
C GLY A 213 -10.44 -1.85 -4.75
N PHE A 214 -11.35 -0.90 -4.50
CA PHE A 214 -11.17 0.50 -4.93
C PHE A 214 -9.99 1.19 -4.23
N TYR A 215 -9.57 0.75 -3.04
CA TYR A 215 -8.37 1.30 -2.40
C TYR A 215 -7.11 1.08 -3.23
N HIS A 216 -7.05 -0.01 -3.99
CA HIS A 216 -5.91 -0.29 -4.88
C HIS A 216 -5.75 0.79 -5.96
N VAL A 217 -6.85 1.39 -6.43
CA VAL A 217 -6.81 2.47 -7.43
C VAL A 217 -6.08 3.69 -6.88
N GLY A 218 -6.32 4.06 -5.62
CA GLY A 218 -5.62 5.17 -4.96
C GLY A 218 -4.12 4.90 -4.80
N VAL A 219 -3.75 3.67 -4.43
CA VAL A 219 -2.34 3.26 -4.31
C VAL A 219 -1.65 3.30 -5.67
N VAL A 220 -2.26 2.73 -6.70
CA VAL A 220 -1.71 2.75 -8.07
C VAL A 220 -1.59 4.18 -8.58
N LYS A 221 -2.61 5.02 -8.36
CA LYS A 221 -2.57 6.44 -8.74
C LYS A 221 -1.35 7.14 -8.14
N ALA A 222 -1.19 7.04 -6.82
CA ALA A 222 -0.08 7.68 -6.11
C ALA A 222 1.28 7.17 -6.62
N LEU A 223 1.42 5.86 -6.86
CA LEU A 223 2.64 5.29 -7.42
C LEU A 223 2.90 5.79 -8.85
N LEU A 224 1.87 5.91 -9.68
CA LEU A 224 2.00 6.38 -11.06
C LEU A 224 2.39 7.86 -11.12
N GLU A 225 1.69 8.72 -10.36
CA GLU A 225 1.95 10.18 -10.32
C GLU A 225 3.39 10.49 -9.87
N ASN A 226 3.98 9.63 -9.06
CA ASN A 226 5.36 9.76 -8.60
C ASN A 226 6.38 8.97 -9.44
N GLY A 227 5.97 8.30 -10.53
CA GLY A 227 6.86 7.48 -11.36
C GLY A 227 7.44 6.25 -10.64
N LEU A 228 6.76 5.76 -9.59
CA LEU A 228 7.18 4.65 -8.73
C LEU A 228 6.42 3.34 -9.00
N LEU A 229 5.53 3.30 -9.99
CA LEU A 229 4.73 2.12 -10.29
C LEU A 229 5.63 0.95 -10.75
N PRO A 230 5.64 -0.20 -10.05
CA PRO A 230 6.48 -1.33 -10.44
C PRO A 230 6.04 -1.97 -11.76
N ARG A 231 7.01 -2.37 -12.58
CA ARG A 231 6.76 -3.07 -13.86
C ARG A 231 6.19 -4.49 -13.72
N VAL A 232 6.33 -5.09 -12.54
CA VAL A 232 5.78 -6.43 -12.25
C VAL A 232 4.52 -6.23 -11.41
N LEU A 233 3.37 -6.51 -12.01
CA LEU A 233 2.07 -6.37 -11.37
C LEU A 233 1.44 -7.75 -11.18
N GLY A 234 0.84 -7.98 -10.01
CA GLY A 234 0.07 -9.20 -9.73
C GLY A 234 -1.21 -8.84 -8.98
N GLY A 235 -2.32 -9.46 -9.34
CA GLY A 235 -3.61 -9.15 -8.75
C GLY A 235 -4.50 -10.37 -8.57
N SER A 236 -5.41 -10.33 -7.59
CA SER A 236 -6.44 -11.35 -7.38
C SER A 236 -7.82 -10.72 -7.25
N SER A 237 -8.84 -11.27 -7.93
CA SER A 237 -10.23 -10.80 -7.88
C SER A 237 -10.35 -9.29 -8.20
N ALA A 238 -10.76 -8.45 -7.25
CA ALA A 238 -10.80 -7.01 -7.45
C ALA A 238 -9.43 -6.41 -7.81
N GLY A 239 -8.34 -6.94 -7.22
CA GLY A 239 -6.97 -6.53 -7.57
C GLY A 239 -6.55 -6.94 -8.98
N SER A 240 -7.03 -8.08 -9.51
CA SER A 240 -6.71 -8.47 -10.91
C SER A 240 -7.37 -7.56 -11.94
N ILE A 241 -8.55 -7.02 -11.63
CA ILE A 241 -9.22 -6.02 -12.47
C ILE A 241 -8.34 -4.76 -12.56
N VAL A 242 -7.91 -4.23 -11.42
CA VAL A 242 -7.02 -3.04 -11.37
C VAL A 242 -5.70 -3.32 -12.09
N CYS A 243 -5.07 -4.47 -11.86
CA CYS A 243 -3.85 -4.85 -12.59
C CYS A 243 -4.07 -4.91 -14.10
N ALA A 244 -5.17 -5.50 -14.58
CA ALA A 244 -5.45 -5.59 -16.02
C ALA A 244 -5.67 -4.21 -16.66
N MET A 245 -6.32 -3.29 -15.94
CA MET A 245 -6.53 -1.91 -16.41
C MET A 245 -5.22 -1.15 -16.61
N VAL A 246 -4.28 -1.31 -15.67
CA VAL A 246 -2.99 -0.64 -15.68
C VAL A 246 -2.03 -1.31 -16.65
N ALA A 247 -1.97 -2.64 -16.66
CA ALA A 247 -1.02 -3.41 -17.48
C ALA A 247 -1.30 -3.37 -18.99
N THR A 248 -2.43 -2.80 -19.42
CA THR A 248 -2.83 -2.67 -20.83
C THR A 248 -2.58 -1.27 -21.41
N ARG A 249 -1.98 -0.36 -20.62
CA ARG A 249 -1.83 1.06 -20.96
C ARG A 249 -0.40 1.54 -20.67
N THR A 250 0.04 2.57 -21.37
CA THR A 250 1.23 3.33 -20.96
C THR A 250 0.94 4.20 -19.74
N ASP A 251 1.98 4.72 -19.09
CA ASP A 251 1.84 5.59 -17.93
C ASP A 251 1.04 6.87 -18.28
N GLU A 252 1.26 7.42 -19.47
CA GLU A 252 0.54 8.59 -19.98
C GLU A 252 -0.95 8.27 -20.26
N GLU A 253 -1.22 7.09 -20.82
CA GLU A 253 -2.59 6.63 -21.04
C GLU A 253 -3.32 6.38 -19.72
N CYS A 254 -2.62 5.84 -18.71
CA CYS A 254 -3.16 5.66 -17.37
C CYS A 254 -3.48 7.01 -16.71
N ALA A 255 -2.57 7.97 -16.77
CA ALA A 255 -2.77 9.31 -16.21
C ALA A 255 -3.97 10.03 -16.85
N ARG A 256 -4.08 9.97 -18.18
CA ARG A 256 -5.18 10.59 -18.93
C ARG A 256 -6.53 9.91 -18.68
N ASP A 257 -6.57 8.57 -18.73
CA ASP A 257 -7.83 7.82 -18.85
C ASP A 257 -8.33 7.20 -17.53
N LEU A 258 -7.46 6.92 -16.56
CA LEU A 258 -7.82 6.19 -15.33
C LEU A 258 -7.97 7.07 -14.09
N PHE A 259 -7.28 8.22 -14.01
CA PHE A 259 -7.20 9.00 -12.77
C PHE A 259 -7.83 10.39 -12.86
N HIS A 260 -8.36 10.77 -14.02
CA HIS A 260 -9.17 11.96 -14.19
C HIS A 260 -10.59 11.73 -13.66
N VAL A 261 -10.86 12.23 -12.45
CA VAL A 261 -12.21 12.26 -11.88
C VAL A 261 -12.92 13.52 -12.39
N GLN A 262 -13.85 13.38 -13.33
CA GLN A 262 -14.75 14.49 -13.69
C GLN A 262 -15.80 14.68 -12.58
N GLY A 263 -15.87 15.89 -12.01
CA GLY A 263 -17.13 16.41 -11.46
C GLY A 263 -17.35 16.47 -9.94
N THR A 264 -16.34 16.48 -9.06
CA THR A 264 -16.63 16.66 -7.61
C THR A 264 -15.61 17.53 -6.86
N VAL A 265 -16.09 18.58 -6.20
CA VAL A 265 -15.32 19.50 -5.32
C VAL A 265 -15.73 19.36 -3.83
N ALA A 266 -16.33 18.23 -3.43
CA ALA A 266 -16.86 18.04 -2.07
C ALA A 266 -16.40 16.71 -1.43
N HIS A 267 -16.10 16.72 -0.12
CA HIS A 267 -15.60 15.56 0.62
C HIS A 267 -16.62 14.43 0.72
N GLY A 268 -16.16 13.20 0.43
CA GLY A 268 -16.90 11.97 0.71
C GLY A 268 -17.70 11.38 -0.45
N HIS A 269 -17.50 11.79 -1.70
CA HIS A 269 -18.22 11.25 -2.85
C HIS A 269 -17.34 10.52 -3.89
N TYR A 270 -17.99 9.52 -4.48
CA TYR A 270 -17.61 8.59 -5.52
C TYR A 270 -17.32 9.31 -6.85
N GLY A 271 -16.22 8.93 -7.52
CA GLY A 271 -15.93 9.31 -8.90
C GLY A 271 -16.53 8.31 -9.89
N SER A 272 -16.99 8.79 -11.05
CA SER A 272 -17.30 7.91 -12.18
C SER A 272 -16.01 7.62 -12.92
N LEU A 273 -15.51 6.41 -12.75
CA LEU A 273 -14.41 5.91 -13.55
C LEU A 273 -14.98 5.20 -14.78
N THR A 274 -15.03 5.92 -15.91
CA THR A 274 -15.45 5.34 -17.19
C THR A 274 -14.26 4.62 -17.82
N PHE A 275 -14.36 3.29 -17.91
CA PHE A 275 -13.31 2.46 -18.49
C PHE A 275 -13.77 1.81 -19.78
N ASP A 276 -12.95 1.93 -20.80
CA ASP A 276 -13.00 1.04 -21.95
C ASP A 276 -12.03 -0.14 -21.69
N PHE A 277 -12.58 -1.25 -21.17
CA PHE A 277 -11.79 -2.44 -20.83
C PHE A 277 -11.09 -3.06 -22.05
N PHE A 278 -11.61 -2.83 -23.26
CA PHE A 278 -11.14 -3.45 -24.50
C PHE A 278 -10.76 -2.40 -25.53
N ARG A 279 -9.96 -1.42 -25.10
CA ARG A 279 -9.35 -0.45 -26.00
C ARG A 279 -8.20 -1.09 -26.80
N PRO A 280 -8.23 -1.03 -28.16
CA PRO A 280 -7.10 -1.49 -28.98
C PRO A 280 -5.87 -0.60 -28.76
N VAL A 281 -4.68 -1.19 -28.77
CA VAL A 281 -3.41 -0.45 -28.73
C VAL A 281 -3.36 0.55 -29.89
N GLY A 282 -3.13 1.84 -29.61
CA GLY A 282 -3.06 2.91 -30.61
C GLY A 282 -4.38 3.59 -30.96
N TYR A 283 -5.51 3.23 -30.34
CA TYR A 283 -6.76 3.98 -30.53
C TYR A 283 -6.71 5.29 -29.72
N ALA A 284 -6.80 6.45 -30.36
CA ALA A 284 -6.89 7.72 -29.64
C ALA A 284 -8.25 7.82 -28.93
N ALA A 285 -8.25 8.13 -27.63
CA ALA A 285 -9.45 8.56 -26.94
C ALA A 285 -9.99 9.77 -27.71
N ALA A 286 -11.29 9.80 -28.00
CA ALA A 286 -11.91 11.01 -28.51
C ALA A 286 -11.55 12.14 -27.55
N SER A 287 -10.76 13.11 -28.04
CA SER A 287 -10.38 14.30 -27.30
C SER A 287 -11.63 14.92 -26.70
N SER A 288 -11.66 15.06 -25.38
CA SER A 288 -12.71 15.77 -24.65
C SER A 288 -12.65 17.30 -24.84
N ASP A 289 -11.94 17.79 -25.86
CA ASP A 289 -11.74 19.20 -26.19
C ASP A 289 -12.56 19.61 -27.41
N LEU A 290 -13.89 19.52 -27.33
CA LEU A 290 -14.78 20.17 -28.28
C LEU A 290 -15.67 21.18 -27.55
N PRO A 291 -15.74 22.44 -28.01
CA PRO A 291 -16.44 23.52 -27.32
C PRO A 291 -17.96 23.28 -27.26
N ASP A 292 -18.56 23.67 -26.12
CA ASP A 292 -19.94 23.43 -25.65
C ASP A 292 -21.11 23.83 -26.58
N SER A 293 -20.87 24.37 -27.77
CA SER A 293 -21.93 25.01 -28.57
C SER A 293 -22.58 24.14 -29.65
N GLN A 294 -22.29 22.84 -29.74
CA GLN A 294 -22.92 21.94 -30.73
C GLN A 294 -23.49 20.62 -30.19
N GLN A 295 -23.79 20.51 -28.89
CA GLN A 295 -24.33 19.26 -28.31
C GLN A 295 -25.85 19.05 -28.43
N HIS A 296 -26.59 19.97 -29.05
CA HIS A 296 -28.03 19.81 -29.29
C HIS A 296 -28.39 19.49 -30.74
N SER A 297 -27.79 18.44 -31.33
CA SER A 297 -28.56 17.57 -32.23
C SER A 297 -27.82 16.26 -32.52
N LYS A 298 -28.50 15.14 -32.25
CA LYS A 298 -28.23 13.79 -32.76
C LYS A 298 -26.81 13.23 -32.52
N ARG A 299 -26.58 12.68 -31.33
CA ARG A 299 -25.74 11.48 -31.14
C ARG A 299 -26.32 10.62 -30.01
N GLU A 300 -27.20 9.69 -30.36
CA GLU A 300 -27.43 8.50 -29.56
C GLU A 300 -26.16 7.65 -29.65
N ASN A 301 -25.29 7.75 -28.64
CA ASN A 301 -24.24 6.77 -28.39
C ASN A 301 -24.84 5.69 -27.47
N PRO A 302 -25.05 4.44 -27.91
CA PRO A 302 -25.68 3.41 -27.10
C PRO A 302 -24.71 2.73 -26.10
N LEU A 303 -23.52 3.28 -25.87
CA LEU A 303 -22.42 2.62 -25.14
C LEU A 303 -21.81 3.45 -23.99
N VAL A 304 -22.51 4.48 -23.51
CA VAL A 304 -22.12 5.19 -22.28
C VAL A 304 -23.15 4.85 -21.20
N GLU A 305 -22.99 3.69 -20.57
CA GLU A 305 -23.79 3.34 -19.41
C GLU A 305 -23.15 3.99 -18.17
N VAL A 306 -23.69 5.15 -17.79
CA VAL A 306 -23.30 5.89 -16.58
C VAL A 306 -23.73 5.06 -15.36
N MET A 307 -22.80 4.30 -14.78
CA MET A 307 -23.04 3.62 -13.50
C MET A 307 -23.01 4.65 -12.37
N THR A 308 -24.20 5.14 -11.99
CA THR A 308 -24.35 5.92 -10.76
C THR A 308 -24.38 4.97 -9.56
N ASN A 309 -23.38 5.06 -8.68
CA ASN A 309 -23.38 4.35 -7.41
C ASN A 309 -24.34 5.07 -6.44
N THR A 310 -25.59 4.60 -6.35
CA THR A 310 -26.60 5.10 -5.40
C THR A 310 -26.41 4.47 -4.00
N ALA A 311 -25.18 4.44 -3.50
CA ALA A 311 -24.88 4.01 -2.14
C ALA A 311 -25.24 5.09 -1.11
N GLY A 312 -26.53 5.39 -0.97
CA GLY A 312 -27.12 6.07 0.17
C GLY A 312 -28.02 5.10 0.93
N ALA A 313 -27.99 5.11 2.27
CA ALA A 313 -28.83 4.26 3.12
C ALA A 313 -30.36 4.40 2.88
N PHE A 314 -30.77 5.44 2.14
CA PHE A 314 -32.16 5.78 1.83
C PHE A 314 -32.54 5.69 0.35
N HIS A 315 -31.63 5.24 -0.53
CA HIS A 315 -31.90 5.15 -1.98
C HIS A 315 -31.99 3.72 -2.54
N ASP A 316 -31.54 2.72 -1.77
CA ASP A 316 -31.53 1.30 -2.16
C ASP A 316 -32.54 0.52 -1.31
N ALA A 317 -33.75 0.36 -1.84
CA ALA A 317 -34.87 -0.31 -1.17
C ALA A 317 -34.50 -1.71 -0.66
N LYS A 318 -33.56 -2.39 -1.31
CA LYS A 318 -33.08 -3.72 -0.91
C LYS A 318 -32.20 -3.64 0.33
N LYS A 319 -31.29 -2.67 0.42
CA LYS A 319 -30.46 -2.44 1.63
C LYS A 319 -31.28 -1.94 2.81
N THR A 320 -32.25 -1.05 2.58
CA THR A 320 -33.16 -0.57 3.63
C THR A 320 -34.01 -1.73 4.17
N PHE A 321 -34.53 -2.59 3.29
CA PHE A 321 -35.25 -3.81 3.67
C PHE A 321 -34.36 -4.82 4.43
N GLN A 322 -33.08 -4.96 4.06
CA GLN A 322 -32.13 -5.83 4.74
C GLN A 322 -31.70 -5.30 6.13
N LEU A 323 -31.69 -3.98 6.33
CA LEU A 323 -31.33 -3.36 7.61
C LEU A 323 -32.36 -3.66 8.70
N LEU A 324 -33.63 -3.81 8.31
CA LEU A 324 -34.75 -4.15 9.21
C LEU A 324 -34.79 -5.64 9.60
N ASN A 325 -34.03 -6.50 8.91
CA ASN A 325 -34.07 -7.95 9.12
C ASN A 325 -32.84 -8.48 9.89
N PRO A 326 -33.05 -9.40 10.86
CA PRO A 326 -31.97 -10.07 11.59
C PRO A 326 -30.94 -10.76 10.68
N ILE A 327 -29.67 -10.71 11.08
CA ILE A 327 -28.51 -11.16 10.27
C ILE A 327 -28.67 -12.60 9.76
N GLY A 328 -29.20 -13.51 10.59
CA GLY A 328 -29.34 -14.94 10.25
C GLY A 328 -30.37 -15.24 9.15
N ILE A 329 -31.31 -14.32 8.88
CA ILE A 329 -32.35 -14.52 7.85
C ILE A 329 -32.17 -13.64 6.62
N ARG A 330 -31.14 -12.78 6.60
CA ARG A 330 -30.91 -11.80 5.51
C ARG A 330 -30.81 -12.44 4.13
N TRP A 331 -30.18 -13.60 4.03
CA TRP A 331 -30.08 -14.37 2.79
C TRP A 331 -31.46 -14.78 2.25
N PHE A 332 -32.33 -15.34 3.11
CA PHE A 332 -33.69 -15.74 2.73
C PHE A 332 -34.54 -14.53 2.36
N THR A 333 -34.47 -13.45 3.14
CA THR A 333 -35.23 -12.21 2.85
C THR A 333 -34.77 -11.52 1.58
N SER A 334 -33.47 -11.60 1.24
CA SER A 334 -32.95 -11.10 -0.04
C SER A 334 -33.48 -11.91 -1.21
N PHE A 335 -33.55 -13.24 -1.07
CA PHE A 335 -34.11 -14.11 -2.10
C PHE A 335 -35.59 -13.83 -2.34
N VAL A 336 -36.38 -13.70 -1.26
CA VAL A 336 -37.81 -13.34 -1.34
C VAL A 336 -38.00 -11.97 -2.00
N PHE A 337 -37.21 -10.97 -1.61
CA PHE A 337 -37.27 -9.63 -2.22
C PHE A 337 -36.94 -9.67 -3.72
N ASP A 338 -35.94 -10.46 -4.13
CA ASP A 338 -35.56 -10.61 -5.55
C ASP A 338 -36.64 -11.32 -6.38
N VAL A 339 -37.36 -12.28 -5.78
CA VAL A 339 -38.48 -12.99 -6.42
C VAL A 339 -39.71 -12.08 -6.57
N PHE A 340 -40.05 -11.28 -5.56
CA PHE A 340 -41.20 -10.38 -5.60
C PHE A 340 -40.97 -9.10 -6.41
N SER A 341 -39.73 -8.59 -6.46
CA SER A 341 -39.40 -7.35 -7.19
C SER A 341 -39.07 -7.58 -8.66
N GLY A 342 -39.04 -8.84 -9.13
CA GLY A 342 -38.83 -9.17 -10.54
C GLY A 342 -37.47 -8.71 -11.09
N HIS A 343 -36.44 -8.54 -10.25
CA HIS A 343 -35.13 -8.07 -10.68
C HIS A 343 -34.53 -9.04 -11.72
N LYS A 344 -34.42 -8.59 -12.97
CA LYS A 344 -33.78 -9.31 -14.07
C LYS A 344 -32.31 -9.57 -13.71
N ARG A 345 -31.88 -10.84 -13.81
CA ARG A 345 -30.46 -11.23 -13.67
C ARG A 345 -29.61 -10.54 -14.72
N ALA A 346 -28.37 -10.24 -14.35
CA ALA A 346 -27.25 -9.80 -15.21
C ALA A 346 -26.86 -10.85 -16.28
N LYS A 347 -27.79 -11.21 -17.15
CA LYS A 347 -27.57 -12.11 -18.31
C LYS A 347 -27.44 -11.34 -19.62
N ASP A 348 -27.83 -10.07 -19.65
CA ASP A 348 -27.70 -9.20 -20.81
C ASP A 348 -26.46 -8.30 -20.75
N LEU A 349 -25.83 -8.16 -19.57
CA LEU A 349 -24.61 -7.35 -19.36
C LEU A 349 -23.37 -7.89 -20.09
N LEU A 350 -23.31 -9.21 -20.31
CA LEU A 350 -22.14 -9.90 -20.88
C LEU A 350 -22.18 -10.06 -22.41
N LYS A 351 -23.28 -9.70 -23.08
CA LYS A 351 -23.43 -9.93 -24.54
C LYS A 351 -22.77 -8.84 -25.40
N ASN A 352 -22.78 -7.59 -24.97
CA ASN A 352 -22.09 -6.51 -25.70
C ASN A 352 -20.57 -6.58 -25.53
N ASP A 353 -20.12 -7.10 -24.39
CA ASP A 353 -18.69 -7.22 -24.07
C ASP A 353 -18.00 -8.28 -24.93
N THR A 354 -18.72 -9.31 -25.38
CA THR A 354 -18.16 -10.38 -26.23
C THR A 354 -17.77 -9.94 -27.64
N GLU A 355 -18.51 -9.04 -28.28
CA GLU A 355 -18.13 -8.54 -29.62
C GLU A 355 -16.96 -7.57 -29.56
N HIS A 356 -16.90 -6.77 -28.48
CA HIS A 356 -15.82 -5.82 -28.27
C HIS A 356 -14.52 -6.53 -27.89
N LEU A 357 -14.58 -7.50 -26.97
CA LEU A 357 -13.50 -8.43 -26.67
C LEU A 357 -13.02 -9.16 -27.94
N ALA A 358 -13.94 -9.63 -28.81
CA ALA A 358 -13.58 -10.30 -30.05
C ALA A 358 -12.83 -9.38 -31.03
N LYS A 359 -13.24 -8.10 -31.17
CA LYS A 359 -12.49 -7.09 -31.95
C LYS A 359 -11.13 -6.80 -31.32
N CYS A 360 -11.05 -6.73 -30.00
CA CYS A 360 -9.82 -6.49 -29.28
C CYS A 360 -8.81 -7.63 -29.43
N ILE A 361 -9.28 -8.88 -29.35
CA ILE A 361 -8.47 -10.07 -29.57
C ILE A 361 -7.96 -10.09 -31.02
N ARG A 362 -8.82 -9.86 -32.03
CA ARG A 362 -8.37 -9.78 -33.43
C ARG A 362 -7.31 -8.70 -33.66
N ASN A 363 -7.48 -7.53 -33.07
CA ASN A 363 -6.56 -6.42 -33.31
C ASN A 363 -5.22 -6.55 -32.57
N ASN A 364 -5.21 -7.17 -31.38
CA ASN A 364 -3.99 -7.24 -30.54
C ASN A 364 -3.28 -8.61 -30.60
N VAL A 365 -4.01 -9.68 -30.92
CA VAL A 365 -3.47 -11.06 -30.94
C VAL A 365 -3.37 -11.61 -32.36
N GLY A 366 -4.12 -11.04 -33.32
CA GLY A 366 -4.25 -11.54 -34.69
C GLY A 366 -5.51 -12.39 -34.86
#